data_AF-A0A1H8ZHX3-F1
#
_entry.id   AF-A0A1H8ZHX3-F1
#
_cell.length_a   1.000
_cell.length_b   1.000
_cell.length_c   1.000
_cell.angle_alpha   90.00
_cell.angle_beta   90.00
_cell.angle_gamma   90.00
#
_symmetry.space_group_name_H-M   'P 1'
#
loop_
_entity.id
_entity.type
_entity.pdbx_description
1 polymer ?
#
loop_
_entity_poly.entity_id
_entity_poly.type
_entity_poly.pdbx_seq_one_letter_code
_entity_poly.pdbx_strand_id
1 'polypeptide(L)' 'MHYAQRAGMASFDAAEKRMLEKMICMRCNARNSKRANRCRKCGYAKLRPKAKEPRAA' A
#
# COMPACT_ATOMS: atom_id res chain seq x y z
N MET A 1 -11.10 -30.05 19.13
CA MET A 1 -9.86 -29.94 18.32
C MET A 1 -9.82 -28.56 17.69
N HIS A 2 -9.12 -27.66 18.36
CA HIS A 2 -9.02 -26.25 18.03
C HIS A 2 -8.06 -26.05 16.85
N TYR A 3 -8.55 -25.60 15.70
CA TYR A 3 -7.71 -24.92 14.70
C TYR A 3 -8.10 -23.44 14.67
N ALA A 4 -7.81 -22.76 15.77
CA ALA A 4 -7.78 -21.30 15.80
C ALA A 4 -6.52 -20.84 15.07
N GLN A 5 -6.56 -20.83 13.73
CA GLN A 5 -5.49 -20.29 12.92
C GLN A 5 -5.55 -18.77 12.99
N ARG A 6 -4.95 -18.19 14.03
CA ARG A 6 -4.47 -16.81 14.01
C ARG A 6 -3.34 -16.73 12.97
N ALA A 7 -3.70 -16.65 11.69
CA ALA A 7 -2.73 -16.35 10.66
C ALA A 7 -2.43 -14.85 10.73
N GLY A 8 -1.27 -14.49 11.29
CA GLY A 8 -0.61 -13.28 10.83
C GLY A 8 -0.46 -13.37 9.31
N MET A 9 -0.64 -12.26 8.59
CA MET A 9 -0.54 -12.25 7.12
C MET A 9 0.79 -12.90 6.71
N ALA A 10 0.73 -13.95 5.89
CA ALA A 10 1.93 -14.60 5.37
C ALA A 10 2.77 -13.55 4.61
N SER A 11 4.05 -13.39 4.97
CA SER A 11 4.94 -12.42 4.33
C SER A 11 5.57 -13.00 3.07
N PHE A 12 5.68 -12.16 2.03
CA PHE A 12 6.37 -12.53 0.80
C PHE A 12 7.00 -11.30 0.12
N ASP A 13 8.29 -11.11 0.36
CA ASP A 13 9.06 -9.92 -0.02
C ASP A 13 8.87 -9.47 -1.48
N ALA A 14 8.90 -10.41 -2.43
CA ALA A 14 8.80 -10.08 -3.84
C ALA A 14 7.40 -9.58 -4.24
N ALA A 15 6.34 -10.06 -3.57
CA ALA A 15 5.00 -9.51 -3.77
C ALA A 15 4.85 -8.17 -3.07
N GLU A 16 5.35 -8.04 -1.84
CA GLU A 16 5.29 -6.78 -1.09
C GLU A 16 5.96 -5.63 -1.83
N LYS A 17 7.17 -5.84 -2.36
CA LYS A 17 7.89 -4.85 -3.16
C LYS A 17 7.11 -4.43 -4.41
N ARG A 18 6.43 -5.37 -5.07
CA ARG A 18 5.66 -5.08 -6.29
C ARG A 18 4.33 -4.39 -6.00
N MET A 19 3.65 -4.82 -4.95
CA MET A 19 2.26 -4.45 -4.67
C MET A 19 2.13 -3.29 -3.68
N LEU A 20 3.02 -3.21 -2.69
CA LEU A 20 2.89 -2.33 -1.54
C LEU A 20 3.88 -1.16 -1.53
N GLU A 21 5.05 -1.29 -2.18
CA GLU A 21 6.00 -0.16 -2.34
C GLU A 21 5.54 0.84 -3.41
N LYS A 22 4.39 1.48 -3.16
CA LYS A 22 3.75 2.47 -4.02
C LYS A 22 3.28 3.66 -3.20
N MET A 23 3.19 4.81 -3.87
CA MET A 23 2.59 6.01 -3.33
C MET A 23 1.14 6.13 -3.80
N ILE A 24 0.21 6.50 -2.91
CA ILE A 24 -1.21 6.68 -3.19
C ILE A 24 -1.54 8.17 -3.13
N CYS A 25 -2.20 8.68 -4.15
CA CYS A 25 -2.66 10.06 -4.17
C CYS A 25 -3.74 10.29 -3.11
N MET A 26 -3.57 11.32 -2.26
CA MET A 26 -4.58 11.67 -1.25
C MET A 26 -5.81 12.38 -1.82
N ARG A 27 -5.79 12.78 -3.10
CA ARG A 27 -6.92 13.42 -3.79
C ARG A 27 -7.75 12.42 -4.62
N CYS A 28 -7.09 11.58 -5.41
CA CYS A 28 -7.78 10.69 -6.38
C CYS A 28 -7.47 9.21 -6.22
N ASN A 29 -6.74 8.81 -5.17
CA ASN A 29 -6.39 7.41 -4.86
C ASN A 29 -5.59 6.66 -5.94
N ALA A 30 -5.07 7.33 -6.97
CA ALA A 30 -4.20 6.70 -7.97
C ALA A 30 -2.89 6.17 -7.34
N ARG A 31 -2.42 5.02 -7.85
CA ARG A 31 -1.11 4.43 -7.53
C ARG A 31 0.00 5.11 -8.35
N ASN A 32 1.07 5.49 -7.67
CA ASN A 32 2.24 6.18 -8.20
C ASN A 32 3.53 5.44 -7.81
N SER A 33 4.63 5.77 -8.49
CA SER A 33 5.95 5.22 -8.16
C SER A 33 6.40 5.65 -6.75
N LYS A 34 7.30 4.88 -6.14
CA LYS A 34 7.86 5.16 -4.80
C LYS A 34 8.57 6.52 -4.72
N ARG A 35 9.14 6.98 -5.83
CA ARG A 35 9.88 8.25 -5.96
C ARG A 35 9.05 9.38 -6.61
N ALA A 36 7.72 9.21 -6.73
CA ALA A 36 6.89 10.25 -7.32
C ALA A 36 6.73 11.44 -6.37
N ASN A 37 6.91 12.66 -6.91
CA ASN A 37 6.67 13.90 -6.18
C ASN A 37 5.27 14.50 -6.47
N ARG A 38 4.55 13.96 -7.46
CA ARG A 38 3.19 14.36 -7.83
C ARG A 38 2.40 13.20 -8.42
N CYS A 39 1.08 13.26 -8.35
CA CYS A 39 0.20 12.25 -8.91
C CYS A 39 0.23 12.28 -10.46
N ARG A 40 0.54 11.15 -11.08
CA ARG A 40 0.56 10.99 -12.55
C ARG A 40 -0.80 11.18 -13.24
N LYS A 41 -1.90 11.08 -12.48
CA LYS A 41 -3.27 11.21 -13.00
C LYS A 41 -3.84 12.63 -12.87
N CYS A 42 -3.64 13.28 -11.72
CA CYS A 42 -4.31 14.55 -11.42
C CYS A 42 -3.38 15.70 -11.02
N GLY A 43 -2.06 15.50 -11.07
CA GLY A 43 -1.06 16.52 -10.75
C GLY A 43 -0.92 16.87 -9.26
N TYR A 44 -1.80 16.39 -8.37
CA TYR A 44 -1.73 16.71 -6.94
C TYR A 44 -0.42 16.24 -6.28
N ALA A 45 0.18 17.09 -5.44
CA ALA A 45 1.50 16.86 -4.86
C ALA A 45 1.49 15.93 -3.63
N LYS A 46 0.41 15.91 -2.84
CA LYS A 46 0.38 15.11 -1.61
C LYS A 46 0.08 13.65 -1.89
N LEU A 47 1.11 12.81 -1.71
CA LEU A 47 1.04 11.37 -1.83
C LEU A 47 1.37 10.71 -0.49
N ARG A 48 0.69 9.61 -0.16
CA ARG A 48 0.94 8.80 1.03
C ARG A 48 1.50 7.43 0.66
N PRO A 49 2.32 6.77 1.49
CA PRO A 49 2.65 5.37 1.26
C PRO A 49 1.38 4.50 1.32
N LYS A 50 1.35 3.43 0.52
CA LYS A 50 0.34 2.38 0.67
C LYS A 50 0.60 1.65 1.99
N ALA A 51 -0.45 1.41 2.76
CA ALA A 51 -0.34 0.67 4.00
C ALA A 51 0.12 -0.76 3.71
N LYS A 52 1.07 -1.25 4.51
CA LYS A 52 1.52 -2.65 4.46
C LYS A 52 0.67 -3.55 5.34
N GLU A 53 0.32 -3.03 6.51
CA GLU A 53 -0.61 -3.67 7.44
C GLU A 53 -2.04 -3.13 7.27
N PRO A 54 -3.06 -3.94 7.60
CA PRO A 54 -4.42 -3.45 7.77
C PRO A 54 -4.48 -2.32 8.79
N ARG A 55 -5.41 -1.40 8.60
CA ARG A 55 -5.73 -0.39 9.62
C ARG A 55 -6.86 -0.93 10.48
N ALA A 56 -6.85 -0.57 11.77
CA ALA A 56 -7.99 -0.84 12.64
C ALA A 56 -9.28 -0.26 12.03
N ALA A 57 -10.38 -1.00 12.19
CA ALA A 57 -11.71 -0.60 11.75
C ALA A 57 -12.31 0.43 12.71
#